data_AF-A0A9J6D352-F1
#
_entry.id   AF-A0A9J6D352-F1
#
_cell.length_a   1.000
_cell.length_b   1.000
_cell.length_c   1.000
_cell.angle_alpha   90.00
_cell.angle_beta   90.00
_cell.angle_gamma   90.00
#
_symmetry.space_group_name_H-M   'P 1'
#
loop_
_entity.id
_entity.type
_entity.pdbx_description
1 polymer ?
#
loop_
_entity_poly.entity_id
_entity_poly.type
_entity_poly.pdbx_seq_one_letter_code
_entity_poly.pdbx_strand_id
1 'polypeptide(L)'
;MALWSRFGIHAGRHSKPSTSWVHPCDPARRLWFTPDVPHLLKNLRNHLTSGQAIYLPDEVVQKHKLPTARVDLAHVKKLVEEDGKSELKIAPHLNSSCVDPKHYNKMKVKFAFSLFHNDTAAGLRLLVDSGKLEKEALTTAWFISKVFRWFRLMTSRTTKLAFSHAVEASYDDAVKCLKDTLDLFSKLSIGAPKKAPWKPVQTGLTVAPLTALSVQAEMLDKYHFHFFLLSRLSQDALENLFSTFRAKNPILRLYDFKCSLRSATLSQFLRPSKSGSYADDEGFLLVGLEQHQNEETTEEVQCPDDLLDLSSEIEQVVIYLAGYVASKLRSTLRCENCRASLILDYAPSKLIELKNFSQSRQSLTNPSPALVETVKIAENFFRSNREALLKNAVSNAQLQASVKSSITFVTSFTMCHDVLEDILHVFLKVRVQILVRNEDAKVATMKSSKCGSKSVGMRAAVAEVR
;
A
#
# COMPACT_ATOMS: atom_id res chain seq x y z
N MET A 1 -19.71 -12.11 -17.28
CA MET A 1 -21.12 -11.68 -17.24
C MET A 1 -22.10 -12.79 -17.63
N ALA A 2 -21.82 -13.63 -18.64
CA ALA A 2 -22.75 -14.70 -19.05
C ALA A 2 -23.18 -15.65 -17.91
N LEU A 3 -22.23 -16.09 -17.06
CA LEU A 3 -22.54 -16.92 -15.90
C LEU A 3 -23.51 -16.21 -14.93
N TRP A 4 -23.22 -14.95 -14.58
CA TRP A 4 -24.06 -14.15 -13.68
C TRP A 4 -25.47 -13.98 -14.23
N SER A 5 -25.62 -13.72 -15.53
CA SER A 5 -26.93 -13.62 -16.17
C SER A 5 -27.76 -14.90 -16.04
N ARG A 6 -27.14 -16.09 -16.16
CA ARG A 6 -27.83 -17.37 -16.00
C ARG A 6 -28.33 -17.60 -14.57
N PHE A 7 -27.63 -17.07 -13.58
CA PHE A 7 -27.99 -17.12 -12.16
C PHE A 7 -28.73 -15.86 -11.69
N GLY A 8 -29.28 -15.05 -12.60
CA GLY A 8 -30.03 -13.83 -12.22
C GLY A 8 -29.23 -12.83 -11.36
N ILE A 9 -27.90 -12.87 -11.44
CA ILE A 9 -27.00 -12.00 -10.68
C ILE A 9 -26.80 -10.72 -11.49
N HIS A 10 -27.26 -9.60 -10.95
CA HIS A 10 -27.17 -8.31 -11.63
C HIS A 10 -27.14 -7.15 -10.63
N ALA A 11 -26.63 -6.02 -11.09
CA ALA A 11 -26.73 -4.73 -10.42
C ALA A 11 -26.66 -3.64 -11.50
N GLY A 12 -27.46 -2.59 -11.32
CA GLY A 12 -27.69 -1.54 -12.31
C GLY A 12 -28.39 -0.34 -11.69
N ARG A 13 -28.30 0.83 -12.34
CA ARG A 13 -28.78 2.13 -11.83
C ARG A 13 -30.24 2.13 -11.35
N HIS A 14 -31.10 1.36 -12.00
CA HIS A 14 -32.54 1.29 -11.72
C HIS A 14 -33.02 -0.12 -11.35
N SER A 15 -32.09 -1.06 -11.13
CA SER A 15 -32.44 -2.43 -10.78
C SER A 15 -32.02 -2.72 -9.35
N LYS A 16 -32.90 -3.37 -8.58
CA LYS A 16 -32.50 -3.92 -7.29
C LYS A 16 -31.38 -4.95 -7.51
N PRO A 17 -30.21 -4.80 -6.86
CA PRO A 17 -29.12 -5.73 -7.06
C PRO A 17 -29.48 -7.13 -6.50
N SER A 18 -29.07 -8.16 -7.23
CA SER A 18 -29.21 -9.57 -6.87
C SER A 18 -27.83 -10.21 -6.83
N THR A 19 -27.51 -10.89 -5.73
CA THR A 19 -26.15 -11.40 -5.44
C THR A 19 -26.10 -12.87 -5.04
N SER A 20 -27.24 -13.56 -5.04
CA SER A 20 -27.27 -14.99 -4.75
C SER A 20 -28.34 -15.73 -5.52
N TRP A 21 -28.14 -17.04 -5.59
CA TRP A 21 -29.08 -18.01 -6.13
C TRP A 21 -29.35 -19.11 -5.09
N VAL A 22 -30.44 -19.85 -5.24
CA VAL A 22 -30.77 -21.00 -4.37
C VAL A 22 -29.78 -22.14 -4.65
N HIS A 23 -29.29 -22.83 -3.62
CA HIS A 23 -28.35 -23.93 -3.83
C HIS A 23 -29.04 -25.10 -4.57
N PRO A 24 -28.42 -25.67 -5.62
CA PRO A 24 -29.08 -26.62 -6.53
C PRO A 24 -29.49 -27.94 -5.85
N CYS A 25 -28.83 -28.32 -4.76
CA CYS A 25 -29.15 -29.55 -4.01
C CYS A 25 -29.83 -29.29 -2.67
N ASP A 26 -29.97 -28.04 -2.23
CA ASP A 26 -30.50 -27.71 -0.91
C ASP A 26 -31.20 -26.35 -0.94
N PRO A 27 -32.54 -26.32 -1.06
CA PRO A 27 -33.29 -25.08 -1.12
C PRO A 27 -33.13 -24.16 0.10
N ALA A 28 -32.69 -24.68 1.25
CA ALA A 28 -32.46 -23.90 2.47
C ALA A 28 -31.11 -23.13 2.46
N ARG A 29 -30.25 -23.39 1.47
CA ARG A 29 -28.94 -22.76 1.33
C ARG A 29 -28.90 -21.81 0.15
N ARG A 30 -28.04 -20.79 0.26
CA ARG A 30 -27.79 -19.81 -0.81
C ARG A 30 -26.38 -19.95 -1.35
N LEU A 31 -26.25 -19.82 -2.66
CA LEU A 31 -24.98 -19.63 -3.34
C LEU A 31 -24.77 -18.14 -3.56
N TRP A 32 -23.78 -17.57 -2.87
CA TRP A 32 -23.42 -16.17 -2.97
C TRP A 32 -22.39 -15.93 -4.06
N PHE A 33 -22.63 -14.93 -4.90
CA PHE A 33 -21.75 -14.54 -5.99
C PHE A 33 -21.02 -13.25 -5.64
N THR A 34 -19.71 -13.26 -5.79
CA THR A 34 -18.86 -12.09 -5.55
C THR A 34 -17.87 -11.93 -6.71
N PRO A 35 -17.61 -10.71 -7.18
CA PRO A 35 -16.51 -10.44 -8.10
C PRO A 35 -15.19 -10.43 -7.34
N ASP A 36 -14.10 -10.51 -8.09
CA ASP A 36 -12.76 -10.41 -7.51
C ASP A 36 -12.35 -8.95 -7.25
N VAL A 37 -12.18 -8.60 -5.97
CA VAL A 37 -11.98 -7.23 -5.50
C VAL A 37 -10.69 -6.57 -6.02
N PRO A 38 -9.51 -7.23 -6.03
CA PRO A 38 -8.31 -6.73 -6.68
C PRO A 38 -8.51 -6.34 -8.15
N HIS A 39 -9.31 -7.09 -8.89
CA HIS A 39 -9.65 -6.78 -10.28
C HIS A 39 -10.58 -5.57 -10.41
N LEU A 40 -11.53 -5.39 -9.48
CA LEU A 40 -12.35 -4.19 -9.45
C LEU A 40 -11.51 -2.92 -9.24
N LEU A 41 -10.55 -2.96 -8.31
CA LEU A 41 -9.65 -1.83 -8.06
C LEU A 41 -8.81 -1.49 -9.32
N LYS A 42 -8.29 -2.51 -10.00
CA LYS A 42 -7.60 -2.36 -11.29
C LYS A 42 -8.49 -1.73 -12.36
N ASN A 43 -9.73 -2.19 -12.49
CA ASN A 43 -10.67 -1.69 -13.49
C ASN A 43 -11.04 -0.23 -13.22
N LEU A 44 -11.25 0.13 -11.97
CA LEU A 44 -11.50 1.52 -11.56
C LEU A 44 -10.33 2.44 -11.91
N ARG A 45 -9.09 2.00 -11.62
CA ARG A 45 -7.88 2.70 -12.06
C ARG A 45 -7.84 2.82 -13.58
N ASN A 46 -8.11 1.75 -14.31
CA ASN A 46 -8.05 1.73 -15.77
C ASN A 46 -8.97 2.78 -16.40
N HIS A 47 -10.18 2.99 -15.85
CA HIS A 47 -11.08 4.06 -16.27
C HIS A 47 -10.42 5.44 -16.13
N LEU A 48 -9.87 5.76 -14.95
CA LEU A 48 -9.15 7.02 -14.72
C LEU A 48 -7.96 7.18 -15.69
N THR A 49 -7.13 6.17 -15.84
CA THR A 49 -5.94 6.21 -16.72
C THR A 49 -6.30 6.21 -18.21
N SER A 50 -7.53 5.86 -18.57
CA SER A 50 -8.05 5.99 -19.94
C SER A 50 -8.58 7.38 -20.28
N GLY A 51 -8.41 8.35 -19.37
CA GLY A 51 -8.90 9.73 -19.54
C GLY A 51 -10.35 9.94 -19.12
N GLN A 52 -11.00 8.94 -18.50
CA GLN A 52 -12.35 9.11 -17.97
C GLN A 52 -12.32 9.73 -16.58
N ALA A 53 -13.15 10.74 -16.34
CA ALA A 53 -13.40 11.26 -15.00
C ALA A 53 -14.50 10.45 -14.28
N ILE A 54 -14.49 10.51 -12.96
CA ILE A 54 -15.59 9.99 -12.13
C ILE A 54 -16.37 11.18 -11.58
N TYR A 55 -17.69 11.13 -11.64
CA TYR A 55 -18.57 12.18 -11.15
C TYR A 55 -19.39 11.65 -9.98
N LEU A 56 -19.23 12.31 -8.82
CA LEU A 56 -19.94 12.03 -7.59
C LEU A 56 -21.39 12.56 -7.66
N PRO A 57 -22.35 11.94 -6.95
CA PRO A 57 -23.71 12.47 -6.82
C PRO A 57 -23.73 13.80 -6.06
N ASP A 58 -24.66 14.69 -6.42
CA ASP A 58 -24.81 16.02 -5.82
C ASP A 58 -25.02 15.92 -4.28
N GLU A 59 -25.77 14.93 -3.81
CA GLU A 59 -25.98 14.61 -2.38
C GLU A 59 -24.66 14.37 -1.63
N VAL A 60 -23.72 13.64 -2.25
CA VAL A 60 -22.43 13.30 -1.64
C VAL A 60 -21.55 14.55 -1.55
N VAL A 61 -21.58 15.37 -2.60
CA VAL A 61 -20.83 16.64 -2.67
C VAL A 61 -21.30 17.58 -1.56
N GLN A 62 -22.62 17.76 -1.40
CA GLN A 62 -23.20 18.62 -0.37
C GLN A 62 -22.92 18.07 1.04
N LYS A 63 -23.19 16.78 1.28
CA LYS A 63 -22.99 16.13 2.60
C LYS A 63 -21.55 16.25 3.10
N HIS A 64 -20.58 16.14 2.21
CA HIS A 64 -19.16 16.18 2.55
C HIS A 64 -18.50 17.54 2.26
N LYS A 65 -19.27 18.55 1.85
CA LYS A 65 -18.78 19.89 1.50
C LYS A 65 -17.61 19.84 0.50
N LEU A 66 -17.73 18.99 -0.51
CA LEU A 66 -16.68 18.79 -1.50
C LEU A 66 -16.65 19.96 -2.49
N PRO A 67 -15.47 20.47 -2.90
CA PRO A 67 -15.38 21.63 -3.79
C PRO A 67 -15.94 21.39 -5.20
N THR A 68 -15.94 20.14 -5.65
CA THR A 68 -16.45 19.74 -6.97
C THR A 68 -17.03 18.32 -6.91
N ALA A 69 -17.87 17.97 -7.88
CA ALA A 69 -18.34 16.61 -8.11
C ALA A 69 -17.33 15.74 -8.88
N ARG A 70 -16.32 16.35 -9.52
CA ARG A 70 -15.40 15.66 -10.42
C ARG A 70 -14.19 15.10 -9.67
N VAL A 71 -13.96 13.82 -9.83
CA VAL A 71 -12.73 13.12 -9.44
C VAL A 71 -11.86 12.98 -10.70
N ASP A 72 -10.65 13.53 -10.64
CA ASP A 72 -9.76 13.63 -11.80
C ASP A 72 -8.36 13.07 -11.49
N LEU A 73 -7.83 12.29 -12.44
CA LEU A 73 -6.48 11.76 -12.38
C LEU A 73 -5.42 12.85 -12.48
N ALA A 74 -5.74 14.00 -13.09
CA ALA A 74 -4.84 15.14 -13.21
C ALA A 74 -4.27 15.59 -11.86
N HIS A 75 -5.08 15.62 -10.79
CA HIS A 75 -4.62 15.96 -9.45
C HIS A 75 -3.54 14.97 -8.95
N VAL A 76 -3.71 13.67 -9.22
CA VAL A 76 -2.74 12.63 -8.82
C VAL A 76 -1.47 12.73 -9.66
N LYS A 77 -1.55 13.12 -10.94
CA LYS A 77 -0.37 13.38 -11.78
C LYS A 77 0.47 14.53 -11.23
N LYS A 78 -0.17 15.65 -10.88
CA LYS A 78 0.49 16.79 -10.21
C LYS A 78 1.18 16.35 -8.91
N LEU A 79 0.52 15.52 -8.08
CA LEU A 79 1.17 14.94 -6.89
C LEU A 79 2.40 14.09 -7.25
N VAL A 80 2.35 13.26 -8.28
CA VAL A 80 3.53 12.47 -8.71
C VAL A 80 4.68 13.37 -9.15
N GLU A 81 4.39 14.47 -9.84
CA GLU A 81 5.38 15.43 -10.29
C GLU A 81 6.02 16.17 -9.12
N GLU A 82 5.23 16.70 -8.20
CA GLU A 82 5.73 17.40 -7.00
C GLU A 82 6.48 16.46 -6.05
N ASP A 83 5.91 15.29 -5.74
CA ASP A 83 6.53 14.30 -4.85
C ASP A 83 7.77 13.63 -5.48
N GLY A 84 7.90 13.72 -6.81
CA GLY A 84 9.06 13.25 -7.56
C GLY A 84 10.30 14.15 -7.44
N LYS A 85 10.16 15.40 -6.98
CA LYS A 85 11.26 16.37 -6.84
C LYS A 85 12.16 16.12 -5.63
N SER A 86 11.69 15.32 -4.67
CA SER A 86 12.41 15.01 -3.44
C SER A 86 12.70 13.51 -3.32
N GLU A 87 13.82 13.17 -2.68
CA GLU A 87 14.14 11.80 -2.30
C GLU A 87 13.18 11.26 -1.24
N LEU A 88 12.85 12.11 -0.25
CA LEU A 88 11.85 11.84 0.77
C LEU A 88 10.47 12.17 0.21
N LYS A 89 9.62 11.14 0.15
CA LYS A 89 8.31 11.20 -0.50
C LYS A 89 7.17 11.24 0.51
N ILE A 90 6.19 12.09 0.23
CA ILE A 90 4.90 12.15 0.90
C ILE A 90 4.12 10.85 0.63
N ALA A 91 4.09 10.37 -0.63
CA ALA A 91 3.41 9.15 -1.06
C ALA A 91 4.41 8.14 -1.68
N PRO A 92 5.23 7.44 -0.86
CA PRO A 92 6.38 6.66 -1.34
C PRO A 92 6.02 5.48 -2.27
N HIS A 93 4.77 5.02 -2.22
CA HIS A 93 4.28 3.95 -3.09
C HIS A 93 3.80 4.44 -4.46
N LEU A 94 3.63 5.75 -4.63
CA LEU A 94 3.13 6.39 -5.85
C LEU A 94 4.30 6.74 -6.79
N ASN A 95 4.10 6.50 -8.08
CA ASN A 95 5.07 6.82 -9.14
C ASN A 95 4.35 6.97 -10.48
N SER A 96 5.11 7.37 -11.51
CA SER A 96 4.59 7.58 -12.88
C SER A 96 3.87 6.36 -13.45
N SER A 97 4.33 5.12 -13.14
CA SER A 97 3.66 3.90 -13.61
C SER A 97 2.27 3.67 -13.01
N CYS A 98 1.90 4.40 -11.95
CA CYS A 98 0.58 4.35 -11.34
C CYS A 98 -0.46 5.19 -12.10
N VAL A 99 -0.03 6.33 -12.66
CA VAL A 99 -0.88 7.30 -13.36
C VAL A 99 -0.80 7.19 -14.88
N ASP A 100 0.32 6.68 -15.39
CA ASP A 100 0.53 6.38 -16.81
C ASP A 100 1.04 4.93 -16.99
N PRO A 101 0.14 3.94 -16.85
CA PRO A 101 0.53 2.54 -16.94
C PRO A 101 0.74 2.09 -18.38
N LYS A 102 1.98 1.70 -18.72
CA LYS A 102 2.30 0.86 -19.90
C LYS A 102 1.46 -0.42 -19.91
N HIS A 103 1.33 -1.09 -21.07
CA HIS A 103 0.48 -2.29 -21.24
C HIS A 103 0.60 -3.33 -20.11
N TYR A 104 1.82 -3.72 -19.74
CA TYR A 104 2.03 -4.70 -18.65
C TYR A 104 1.69 -4.15 -17.25
N ASN A 105 1.82 -2.84 -17.03
CA ASN A 105 1.51 -2.19 -15.77
C ASN A 105 0.00 -2.18 -15.51
N LYS A 106 -0.83 -2.13 -16.56
CA LYS A 106 -2.30 -2.24 -16.45
C LYS A 106 -2.75 -3.54 -15.77
N MET A 107 -1.95 -4.61 -15.85
CA MET A 107 -2.29 -5.88 -15.21
C MET A 107 -1.92 -5.96 -13.73
N LYS A 108 -0.98 -5.12 -13.25
CA LYS A 108 -0.47 -5.19 -11.88
C LYS A 108 -1.41 -4.48 -10.91
N VAL A 109 -1.93 -5.22 -9.92
CA VAL A 109 -2.77 -4.70 -8.82
C VAL A 109 -2.00 -3.67 -8.00
N LYS A 110 -0.70 -3.89 -7.78
CA LYS A 110 0.18 -2.99 -7.00
C LYS A 110 0.02 -1.52 -7.38
N PHE A 111 -0.03 -1.19 -8.67
CA PHE A 111 -0.16 0.20 -9.11
C PHE A 111 -1.54 0.79 -8.86
N ALA A 112 -2.61 -0.02 -8.92
CA ALA A 112 -3.95 0.41 -8.54
C ALA A 112 -4.03 0.63 -7.02
N PHE A 113 -3.42 -0.26 -6.24
CA PHE A 113 -3.30 -0.10 -4.80
C PHE A 113 -2.55 1.17 -4.42
N SER A 114 -1.41 1.45 -5.06
CA SER A 114 -0.65 2.68 -4.86
C SER A 114 -1.46 3.94 -5.18
N LEU A 115 -2.17 3.97 -6.32
CA LEU A 115 -2.97 5.14 -6.72
C LEU A 115 -4.11 5.41 -5.74
N PHE A 116 -4.79 4.36 -5.28
CA PHE A 116 -5.87 4.47 -4.32
C PHE A 116 -5.38 4.35 -2.87
N HIS A 117 -4.10 4.57 -2.58
CA HIS A 117 -3.59 4.44 -1.22
C HIS A 117 -3.99 5.64 -0.34
N ASN A 118 -4.08 5.45 0.98
CA ASN A 118 -4.36 6.59 1.89
C ASN A 118 -3.27 7.66 1.81
N ASP A 119 -2.00 7.27 1.63
CA ASP A 119 -0.90 8.23 1.48
C ASP A 119 -1.07 9.13 0.26
N THR A 120 -1.67 8.62 -0.82
CA THR A 120 -1.98 9.45 -1.99
C THR A 120 -3.05 10.48 -1.66
N ALA A 121 -4.10 10.10 -0.92
CA ALA A 121 -5.08 11.05 -0.44
C ALA A 121 -4.48 12.07 0.55
N ALA A 122 -3.61 11.63 1.46
CA ALA A 122 -2.90 12.50 2.40
C ALA A 122 -1.99 13.49 1.67
N GLY A 123 -1.24 13.04 0.65
CA GLY A 123 -0.39 13.89 -0.16
C GLY A 123 -1.16 14.94 -0.96
N LEU A 124 -2.31 14.57 -1.54
CA LEU A 124 -3.19 15.54 -2.18
C LEU A 124 -3.68 16.63 -1.21
N ARG A 125 -4.11 16.24 0.00
CA ARG A 125 -4.54 17.21 1.02
C ARG A 125 -3.40 18.12 1.46
N LEU A 126 -2.21 17.56 1.68
CA LEU A 126 -1.03 18.34 2.09
C LEU A 126 -0.66 19.39 1.02
N LEU A 127 -0.66 19.02 -0.26
CA LEU A 127 -0.34 19.96 -1.34
C LEU A 127 -1.41 21.03 -1.57
N VAL A 128 -2.68 20.73 -1.27
CA VAL A 128 -3.73 21.76 -1.26
C VAL A 128 -3.51 22.74 -0.11
N ASP A 129 -3.21 22.21 1.08
CA ASP A 129 -2.96 23.02 2.27
C ASP A 129 -1.71 23.92 2.09
N SER A 130 -0.68 23.45 1.37
CA SER A 130 0.51 24.25 1.03
C SER A 130 0.34 25.17 -0.19
N GLY A 131 -0.85 25.21 -0.81
CA GLY A 131 -1.15 26.06 -1.96
C GLY A 131 -0.54 25.58 -3.29
N LYS A 132 0.03 24.38 -3.34
CA LYS A 132 0.63 23.78 -4.56
C LYS A 132 -0.39 23.06 -5.45
N LEU A 133 -1.60 22.75 -4.94
CA LEU A 133 -2.71 22.20 -5.71
C LEU A 133 -4.01 22.99 -5.49
N GLU A 134 -4.88 22.98 -6.51
CA GLU A 134 -6.23 23.54 -6.39
C GLU A 134 -7.10 22.77 -5.38
N LYS A 135 -8.02 23.49 -4.72
CA LYS A 135 -8.95 22.90 -3.73
C LYS A 135 -9.78 21.75 -4.28
N GLU A 136 -10.03 21.72 -5.59
CA GLU A 136 -10.75 20.63 -6.28
C GLU A 136 -10.10 19.26 -6.08
N ALA A 137 -8.79 19.21 -5.84
CA ALA A 137 -8.07 17.98 -5.51
C ALA A 137 -8.57 17.32 -4.22
N LEU A 138 -9.21 18.07 -3.30
CA LEU A 138 -9.83 17.52 -2.08
C LEU A 138 -10.95 16.52 -2.39
N THR A 139 -11.71 16.73 -3.48
CA THR A 139 -12.72 15.76 -3.94
C THR A 139 -12.05 14.44 -4.34
N THR A 140 -10.92 14.53 -5.05
CA THR A 140 -10.16 13.34 -5.48
C THR A 140 -9.54 12.62 -4.27
N ALA A 141 -8.98 13.36 -3.31
CA ALA A 141 -8.46 12.81 -2.07
C ALA A 141 -9.53 12.10 -1.24
N TRP A 142 -10.72 12.69 -1.11
CA TRP A 142 -11.86 12.07 -0.44
C TRP A 142 -12.26 10.76 -1.10
N PHE A 143 -12.40 10.74 -2.43
CA PHE A 143 -12.76 9.55 -3.19
C PHE A 143 -11.72 8.43 -3.01
N ILE A 144 -10.42 8.77 -3.11
CA ILE A 144 -9.33 7.81 -2.88
C ILE A 144 -9.42 7.21 -1.48
N SER A 145 -9.59 8.02 -0.43
CA SER A 145 -9.74 7.50 0.95
C SER A 145 -10.94 6.56 1.09
N LYS A 146 -12.08 6.84 0.45
CA LYS A 146 -13.26 5.97 0.46
C LYS A 146 -13.01 4.63 -0.21
N VAL A 147 -12.42 4.65 -1.41
CA VAL A 147 -12.05 3.44 -2.15
C VAL A 147 -11.02 2.63 -1.37
N PHE A 148 -10.02 3.28 -0.78
CA PHE A 148 -8.98 2.62 0.01
C PHE A 148 -9.54 1.87 1.21
N ARG A 149 -10.43 2.53 1.97
CA ARG A 149 -11.03 1.96 3.18
C ARG A 149 -11.86 0.73 2.85
N TRP A 150 -12.70 0.82 1.81
CA TRP A 150 -13.44 -0.33 1.29
C TRP A 150 -12.50 -1.46 0.86
N PHE A 151 -11.48 -1.14 0.07
CA PHE A 151 -10.54 -2.14 -0.45
C PHE A 151 -9.83 -2.87 0.70
N ARG A 152 -9.31 -2.13 1.69
CA ARG A 152 -8.67 -2.72 2.87
C ARG A 152 -9.59 -3.65 3.65
N LEU A 153 -10.86 -3.27 3.84
CA LEU A 153 -11.83 -4.11 4.53
C LEU A 153 -12.07 -5.42 3.78
N MET A 154 -12.25 -5.34 2.46
CA MET A 154 -12.50 -6.51 1.61
C MET A 154 -11.29 -7.43 1.44
N THR A 155 -10.05 -6.91 1.54
CA THR A 155 -8.82 -7.69 1.28
C THR A 155 -7.97 -7.98 2.52
N SER A 156 -8.34 -7.48 3.70
CA SER A 156 -7.57 -7.74 4.93
C SER A 156 -7.54 -9.22 5.28
N ARG A 157 -6.33 -9.71 5.61
CA ARG A 157 -6.08 -11.06 6.15
C ARG A 157 -5.78 -11.03 7.66
N THR A 158 -5.98 -9.89 8.30
CA THR A 158 -5.73 -9.70 9.74
C THR A 158 -7.04 -9.69 10.51
N THR A 159 -7.02 -10.26 11.71
CA THR A 159 -8.19 -10.31 12.61
C THR A 159 -8.64 -8.93 13.06
N LYS A 160 -7.74 -7.92 13.04
CA LYS A 160 -8.05 -6.52 13.40
C LYS A 160 -9.11 -5.85 12.51
N LEU A 161 -9.30 -6.33 11.28
CA LEU A 161 -10.33 -5.83 10.35
C LEU A 161 -11.30 -6.95 9.96
N ALA A 162 -11.31 -8.06 10.70
CA ALA A 162 -12.31 -9.11 10.50
C ALA A 162 -13.66 -8.64 11.00
N PHE A 163 -14.73 -9.11 10.36
CA PHE A 163 -16.07 -8.98 10.91
C PHE A 163 -16.18 -9.84 12.16
N SER A 164 -16.58 -9.27 13.28
CA SER A 164 -16.78 -9.99 14.54
C SER A 164 -17.69 -9.17 15.45
N HIS A 165 -18.55 -9.85 16.20
CA HIS A 165 -19.37 -9.23 17.25
C HIS A 165 -18.59 -8.92 18.53
N ALA A 166 -17.28 -9.21 18.59
CA ALA A 166 -16.45 -8.95 19.77
C ALA A 166 -16.28 -7.46 20.09
N VAL A 167 -16.33 -6.59 19.08
CA VAL A 167 -16.24 -5.13 19.24
C VAL A 167 -17.29 -4.46 18.35
N GLU A 168 -18.44 -4.14 18.94
CA GLU A 168 -19.62 -3.59 18.25
C GLU A 168 -19.29 -2.36 17.40
N ALA A 169 -18.55 -1.39 17.95
CA ALA A 169 -18.15 -0.19 17.22
C ALA A 169 -17.33 -0.49 15.94
N SER A 170 -16.50 -1.54 15.97
CA SER A 170 -15.71 -1.96 14.79
C SER A 170 -16.59 -2.67 13.76
N TYR A 171 -17.56 -3.44 14.22
CA TYR A 171 -18.54 -4.10 13.36
C TYR A 171 -19.40 -3.06 12.64
N ASP A 172 -19.96 -2.10 13.37
CA ASP A 172 -20.79 -1.03 12.81
C ASP A 172 -20.02 -0.15 11.82
N ASP A 173 -18.78 0.19 12.13
CA ASP A 173 -17.91 0.95 11.23
C ASP A 173 -17.63 0.19 9.92
N ALA A 174 -17.46 -1.13 10.00
CA ALA A 174 -17.27 -1.99 8.83
C ALA A 174 -18.56 -2.13 8.01
N VAL A 175 -19.71 -2.37 8.64
CA VAL A 175 -21.04 -2.41 7.99
C VAL A 175 -21.32 -1.08 7.30
N LYS A 176 -21.09 0.04 7.99
CA LYS A 176 -21.25 1.39 7.45
C LYS A 176 -20.34 1.61 6.24
N CYS A 177 -19.08 1.18 6.32
CA CYS A 177 -18.15 1.27 5.19
C CYS A 177 -18.70 0.54 3.94
N LEU A 178 -19.24 -0.67 4.09
CA LEU A 178 -19.81 -1.42 2.98
C LEU A 178 -21.09 -0.77 2.42
N LYS A 179 -21.98 -0.29 3.31
CA LYS A 179 -23.22 0.43 2.92
C LYS A 179 -22.93 1.75 2.20
N ASP A 180 -22.00 2.56 2.72
CA ASP A 180 -21.57 3.81 2.10
C ASP A 180 -20.96 3.56 0.71
N THR A 181 -20.18 2.48 0.57
CA THR A 181 -19.61 2.09 -0.73
C THR A 181 -20.70 1.68 -1.72
N LEU A 182 -21.66 0.88 -1.26
CA LEU A 182 -22.81 0.45 -2.06
C LEU A 182 -23.61 1.66 -2.57
N ASP A 183 -23.97 2.59 -1.69
CA ASP A 183 -24.70 3.80 -2.05
C ASP A 183 -23.92 4.65 -3.07
N LEU A 184 -22.63 4.91 -2.78
CA LEU A 184 -21.76 5.71 -3.64
C LEU A 184 -21.66 5.13 -5.06
N PHE A 185 -21.35 3.84 -5.19
CA PHE A 185 -21.16 3.21 -6.50
C PHE A 185 -22.47 2.94 -7.25
N SER A 186 -23.60 2.89 -6.54
CA SER A 186 -24.93 2.80 -7.17
C SER A 186 -25.36 4.08 -7.88
N LYS A 187 -24.88 5.24 -7.43
CA LYS A 187 -25.32 6.56 -7.91
C LYS A 187 -24.31 7.27 -8.82
N LEU A 188 -23.01 7.10 -8.58
CA LEU A 188 -21.97 7.81 -9.33
C LEU A 188 -21.96 7.48 -10.82
N SER A 189 -21.26 8.30 -11.60
CA SER A 189 -21.08 8.10 -13.04
C SER A 189 -19.61 8.09 -13.43
N ILE A 190 -19.25 7.25 -14.40
CA ILE A 190 -17.88 7.13 -14.94
C ILE A 190 -17.90 7.56 -16.41
N GLY A 191 -17.06 8.53 -16.76
CA GLY A 191 -16.89 9.07 -18.11
C GLY A 191 -17.61 10.40 -18.34
N ALA A 192 -18.91 10.48 -18.07
CA ALA A 192 -19.71 11.69 -18.29
C ALA A 192 -20.68 11.95 -17.12
N PRO A 193 -21.04 13.22 -16.83
CA PRO A 193 -22.01 13.53 -15.81
C PRO A 193 -23.43 13.12 -16.23
N LYS A 194 -24.20 12.53 -15.31
CA LYS A 194 -25.66 12.23 -15.39
C LYS A 194 -26.15 11.29 -16.51
N LYS A 195 -25.46 11.17 -17.66
CA LYS A 195 -25.81 10.32 -18.82
C LYS A 195 -24.77 9.22 -19.12
N ALA A 196 -23.93 8.86 -18.16
CA ALA A 196 -22.95 7.79 -18.37
C ALA A 196 -23.61 6.40 -18.43
N PRO A 197 -23.22 5.54 -19.39
CA PRO A 197 -23.67 4.15 -19.41
C PRO A 197 -23.14 3.41 -18.18
N TRP A 198 -23.97 2.52 -17.64
CA TRP A 198 -23.60 1.69 -16.50
C TRP A 198 -22.44 0.75 -16.86
N LYS A 199 -21.32 0.88 -16.15
CA LYS A 199 -20.11 0.10 -16.44
C LYS A 199 -20.08 -1.21 -15.64
N PRO A 200 -19.50 -2.31 -16.18
CA PRO A 200 -19.35 -3.56 -15.45
C PRO A 200 -18.61 -3.41 -14.11
N VAL A 201 -17.67 -2.47 -14.01
CA VAL A 201 -16.97 -2.17 -12.74
C VAL A 201 -17.94 -1.67 -11.66
N GLN A 202 -18.99 -0.91 -12.04
CA GLN A 202 -20.01 -0.44 -11.10
C GLN A 202 -20.90 -1.59 -10.63
N THR A 203 -21.26 -2.52 -11.53
CA THR A 203 -21.93 -3.77 -11.11
C THR A 203 -21.09 -4.48 -10.07
N GLY A 204 -19.78 -4.66 -10.31
CA GLY A 204 -18.90 -5.33 -9.36
C GLY A 204 -18.76 -4.59 -8.02
N LEU A 205 -18.60 -3.26 -8.06
CA LEU A 205 -18.51 -2.41 -6.87
C LEU A 205 -19.82 -2.26 -6.10
N THR A 206 -20.94 -2.70 -6.68
CA THR A 206 -22.25 -2.82 -6.01
C THR A 206 -22.44 -4.22 -5.45
N VAL A 207 -22.15 -5.27 -6.24
CA VAL A 207 -22.32 -6.67 -5.84
C VAL A 207 -21.36 -7.06 -4.72
N ALA A 208 -20.08 -6.68 -4.79
CA ALA A 208 -19.08 -7.06 -3.79
C ALA A 208 -19.43 -6.64 -2.35
N PRO A 209 -19.73 -5.36 -2.04
CA PRO A 209 -20.12 -4.97 -0.69
C PRO A 209 -21.46 -5.56 -0.26
N LEU A 210 -22.42 -5.72 -1.18
CA LEU A 210 -23.71 -6.33 -0.87
C LEU A 210 -23.57 -7.81 -0.50
N THR A 211 -22.79 -8.58 -1.27
CA THR A 211 -22.48 -9.97 -0.96
C THR A 211 -21.72 -10.08 0.36
N ALA A 212 -20.74 -9.19 0.62
CA ALA A 212 -20.02 -9.18 1.88
C ALA A 212 -20.95 -8.95 3.08
N LEU A 213 -21.90 -8.01 2.98
CA LEU A 213 -22.89 -7.74 4.03
C LEU A 213 -23.79 -8.95 4.32
N SER A 214 -24.20 -9.68 3.28
CA SER A 214 -25.05 -10.87 3.46
C SER A 214 -24.27 -12.06 3.99
N VAL A 215 -23.09 -12.34 3.45
CA VAL A 215 -22.28 -13.50 3.86
C VAL A 215 -21.77 -13.32 5.28
N GLN A 216 -21.30 -12.13 5.66
CA GLN A 216 -20.81 -11.91 7.02
C GLN A 216 -21.90 -12.16 8.06
N ALA A 217 -23.13 -11.68 7.81
CA ALA A 217 -24.27 -11.90 8.70
C ALA A 217 -24.63 -13.38 8.78
N GLU A 218 -24.64 -14.08 7.63
CA GLU A 218 -24.89 -15.52 7.63
C GLU A 218 -23.81 -16.30 8.43
N MET A 219 -22.53 -15.96 8.26
CA MET A 219 -21.44 -16.63 8.98
C MET A 219 -21.47 -16.35 10.48
N LEU A 220 -21.71 -15.11 10.90
CA LEU A 220 -21.70 -14.73 12.31
C LEU A 220 -23.01 -15.11 13.02
N ASP A 221 -24.16 -14.82 12.43
CA ASP A 221 -25.45 -14.90 13.11
C ASP A 221 -26.07 -16.30 13.01
N LYS A 222 -25.98 -16.94 11.83
CA LYS A 222 -26.58 -18.27 11.58
C LYS A 222 -25.60 -19.39 11.89
N TYR A 223 -24.32 -19.24 11.54
CA TYR A 223 -23.31 -20.27 11.74
C TYR A 223 -22.41 -20.03 12.96
N HIS A 224 -22.62 -18.94 13.70
CA HIS A 224 -21.93 -18.63 14.96
C HIS A 224 -20.40 -18.60 14.85
N PHE A 225 -19.86 -18.12 13.72
CA PHE A 225 -18.42 -17.93 13.57
C PHE A 225 -17.97 -16.81 14.51
N HIS A 226 -16.82 -16.98 15.18
CA HIS A 226 -16.24 -15.92 16.02
C HIS A 226 -15.85 -14.67 15.24
N PHE A 227 -15.35 -14.86 14.01
CA PHE A 227 -15.04 -13.79 13.09
C PHE A 227 -15.07 -14.28 11.64
N PHE A 228 -15.18 -13.34 10.70
CA PHE A 228 -15.16 -13.61 9.27
C PHE A 228 -14.20 -12.67 8.54
N LEU A 229 -13.31 -13.24 7.72
CA LEU A 229 -12.34 -12.51 6.91
C LEU A 229 -12.86 -12.37 5.47
N LEU A 230 -13.22 -11.15 5.07
CA LEU A 230 -13.71 -10.89 3.71
C LEU A 230 -12.68 -11.20 2.62
N SER A 231 -11.37 -11.23 2.95
CA SER A 231 -10.33 -11.66 2.00
C SER A 231 -10.51 -13.09 1.47
N ARG A 232 -11.29 -13.93 2.17
CA ARG A 232 -11.68 -15.28 1.71
C ARG A 232 -12.71 -15.27 0.58
N LEU A 233 -13.29 -14.11 0.26
CA LEU A 233 -14.19 -13.90 -0.88
C LEU A 233 -13.43 -13.55 -2.18
N SER A 234 -12.10 -13.64 -2.19
CA SER A 234 -11.25 -13.35 -3.37
C SER A 234 -10.75 -14.63 -4.04
N GLN A 235 -10.32 -14.51 -5.30
CA GLN A 235 -9.67 -15.60 -6.03
C GLN A 235 -8.14 -15.61 -5.89
N ASP A 236 -7.57 -14.81 -4.98
CA ASP A 236 -6.12 -14.69 -4.78
C ASP A 236 -5.45 -16.05 -4.54
N ALA A 237 -6.11 -16.96 -3.82
CA ALA A 237 -5.58 -18.30 -3.56
C ALA A 237 -5.35 -19.09 -4.86
N LEU A 238 -6.25 -18.92 -5.84
CA LEU A 238 -6.15 -19.54 -7.16
C LEU A 238 -5.05 -18.89 -7.99
N GLU A 239 -4.93 -17.55 -7.97
CA GLU A 239 -3.86 -16.83 -8.67
C GLU A 239 -2.47 -17.15 -8.11
N ASN A 240 -2.36 -17.31 -6.79
CA ASN A 240 -1.12 -17.75 -6.15
C ASN A 240 -0.73 -19.16 -6.60
N LEU A 241 -1.69 -20.08 -6.70
CA LEU A 241 -1.46 -21.42 -7.23
C LEU A 241 -0.96 -21.37 -8.68
N PHE A 242 -1.59 -20.56 -9.53
CA PHE A 242 -1.13 -20.36 -10.91
C PHE A 242 0.25 -19.72 -10.99
N SER A 243 0.59 -18.81 -10.07
CA SER A 243 1.93 -18.24 -9.96
C SER A 243 2.97 -19.32 -9.68
N THR A 244 2.69 -20.24 -8.76
CA THR A 244 3.58 -21.37 -8.46
C THR A 244 3.82 -22.26 -9.68
N PHE A 245 2.77 -22.53 -10.47
CA PHE A 245 2.95 -23.30 -11.71
C PHE A 245 3.76 -22.54 -12.76
N ARG A 246 3.48 -21.23 -12.93
CA ARG A 246 4.19 -20.38 -13.90
C ARG A 246 5.65 -20.10 -13.51
N ALA A 247 5.99 -20.23 -12.22
CA ALA A 247 7.37 -20.09 -11.76
C ALA A 247 8.28 -21.18 -12.33
N LYS A 248 7.76 -22.42 -12.49
CA LYS A 248 8.49 -23.53 -13.11
C LYS A 248 8.56 -23.38 -14.63
N ASN A 249 7.46 -22.97 -15.25
CA ASN A 249 7.41 -22.70 -16.68
C ASN A 249 6.44 -21.54 -16.97
N PRO A 250 6.92 -20.37 -17.44
CA PRO A 250 6.06 -19.21 -17.69
C PRO A 250 4.94 -19.47 -18.71
N ILE A 251 5.13 -20.41 -19.65
CA ILE A 251 4.15 -20.78 -20.68
C ILE A 251 3.84 -22.27 -20.52
N LEU A 252 2.84 -22.58 -19.69
CA LEU A 252 2.40 -23.95 -19.45
C LEU A 252 1.57 -24.46 -20.62
N ARG A 253 2.02 -25.53 -21.27
CA ARG A 253 1.17 -26.31 -22.19
C ARG A 253 0.17 -27.13 -21.38
N LEU A 254 -0.92 -27.55 -22.02
CA LEU A 254 -2.00 -28.30 -21.35
C LEU A 254 -1.51 -29.54 -20.60
N TYR A 255 -0.62 -30.32 -21.22
CA TYR A 255 -0.03 -31.51 -20.60
C TYR A 255 0.81 -31.14 -19.36
N ASP A 256 1.68 -30.13 -19.50
CA ASP A 256 2.54 -29.65 -18.42
C ASP A 256 1.72 -29.12 -17.23
N PHE A 257 0.62 -28.40 -17.51
CA PHE A 257 -0.34 -27.94 -16.50
C PHE A 257 -1.04 -29.11 -15.81
N LYS A 258 -1.54 -30.10 -16.57
CA LYS A 258 -2.21 -31.29 -16.03
C LYS A 258 -1.26 -32.07 -15.10
N CYS A 259 -0.02 -32.29 -15.53
CA CYS A 259 0.98 -32.97 -14.72
C CYS A 259 1.33 -32.17 -13.46
N SER A 260 1.56 -30.85 -13.59
CA SER A 260 1.85 -29.97 -12.45
C SER A 260 0.71 -29.94 -11.44
N LEU A 261 -0.53 -29.88 -11.91
CA LEU A 261 -1.73 -29.92 -11.06
C LEU A 261 -1.84 -31.26 -10.35
N ARG A 262 -1.66 -32.38 -11.05
CA ARG A 262 -1.66 -33.72 -10.45
C ARG A 262 -0.60 -33.84 -9.35
N SER A 263 0.62 -33.42 -9.62
CA SER A 263 1.71 -33.44 -8.64
C SER A 263 1.42 -32.55 -7.43
N ALA A 264 0.89 -31.35 -7.66
CA ALA A 264 0.53 -30.44 -6.56
C ALA A 264 -0.59 -31.02 -5.69
N THR A 265 -1.61 -31.64 -6.29
CA THR A 265 -2.67 -32.33 -5.53
C THR A 265 -2.09 -33.48 -4.70
N LEU A 266 -1.29 -34.36 -5.30
CA LEU A 266 -0.66 -35.47 -4.58
C LEU A 266 0.22 -34.98 -3.42
N SER A 267 1.02 -33.93 -3.63
CA SER A 267 1.87 -33.35 -2.57
C SER A 267 1.11 -32.76 -1.39
N GLN A 268 -0.16 -32.35 -1.57
CA GLN A 268 -0.98 -31.85 -0.46
C GLN A 268 -1.44 -32.98 0.48
N PHE A 269 -1.64 -34.18 -0.05
CA PHE A 269 -2.05 -35.36 0.73
C PHE A 269 -0.86 -36.20 1.21
N LEU A 270 0.29 -36.11 0.54
CA LEU A 270 1.52 -36.84 0.87
C LEU A 270 2.48 -36.05 1.77
N ARG A 271 1.98 -35.05 2.52
CA ARG A 271 2.83 -34.32 3.47
C ARG A 271 3.37 -35.31 4.51
N PRO A 272 4.69 -35.42 4.71
CA PRO A 272 5.23 -36.26 5.77
C PRO A 272 4.68 -35.80 7.12
N SER A 273 4.58 -36.73 8.08
CA SER A 273 4.13 -36.40 9.43
C SER A 273 5.06 -35.35 10.03
N LYS A 274 4.50 -34.35 10.73
CA LYS A 274 5.29 -33.31 11.42
C LYS A 274 6.26 -33.87 12.48
N SER A 275 6.09 -35.14 12.85
CA SER A 275 6.90 -35.89 13.82
C SER A 275 7.81 -36.93 13.17
N GLY A 276 7.93 -36.94 11.84
CA GLY A 276 8.81 -37.86 11.13
C GLY A 276 10.28 -37.50 11.37
N SER A 277 11.12 -38.51 11.60
CA SER A 277 12.55 -38.35 11.91
C SER A 277 13.42 -37.95 10.71
N TYR A 278 12.82 -37.58 9.58
CA TYR A 278 13.53 -37.24 8.34
C TYR A 278 13.51 -35.72 8.14
N ALA A 279 14.67 -35.15 7.80
CA ALA A 279 14.78 -33.73 7.49
C ALA A 279 13.92 -33.38 6.27
N ASP A 280 13.20 -32.25 6.36
CA ASP A 280 12.52 -31.64 5.22
C ASP A 280 13.61 -31.18 4.25
N ASP A 281 13.73 -31.87 3.11
CA ASP A 281 14.74 -31.54 2.11
C ASP A 281 14.29 -30.27 1.37
N GLU A 282 14.55 -29.11 1.99
CA GLU A 282 14.43 -27.80 1.37
C GLU A 282 15.50 -27.67 0.28
N GLY A 283 15.24 -28.27 -0.89
CA GLY A 283 15.97 -28.03 -2.14
C GLY A 283 15.77 -26.61 -2.69
N PHE A 284 15.88 -25.59 -1.85
CA PHE A 284 15.77 -24.16 -2.20
C PHE A 284 16.86 -23.29 -1.52
N LEU A 285 18.08 -23.78 -1.43
CA LEU A 285 19.22 -22.98 -0.99
C LEU A 285 20.38 -23.14 -1.95
N LEU A 286 20.37 -22.37 -3.05
CA LEU A 286 21.56 -22.07 -3.85
C LEU A 286 21.29 -20.83 -4.73
N VAL A 287 21.69 -19.64 -4.23
CA VAL A 287 22.26 -18.57 -5.06
C VAL A 287 23.33 -17.87 -4.20
N GLY A 288 24.56 -17.91 -4.70
CA GLY A 288 25.75 -17.40 -4.04
C GLY A 288 25.70 -15.90 -3.76
N LEU A 289 26.29 -15.55 -2.62
CA LEU A 289 26.80 -14.21 -2.35
C LEU A 289 28.31 -14.37 -2.22
N GLU A 290 29.00 -14.25 -3.34
CA GLU A 290 30.42 -13.89 -3.34
C GLU A 290 30.53 -12.51 -2.70
N GLN A 291 31.14 -12.45 -1.52
CA GLN A 291 31.52 -11.19 -0.91
C GLN A 291 32.77 -10.69 -1.63
N HIS A 292 32.58 -9.83 -2.63
CA HIS A 292 33.68 -9.01 -3.13
C HIS A 292 34.05 -8.00 -2.04
N GLN A 293 35.24 -8.18 -1.45
CA GLN A 293 35.92 -7.14 -0.69
C GLN A 293 36.40 -6.09 -1.70
N ASN A 294 35.66 -4.99 -1.83
CA ASN A 294 36.22 -3.79 -2.44
C ASN A 294 37.13 -3.12 -1.41
N GLU A 295 38.27 -2.61 -1.87
CA GLU A 295 39.17 -1.78 -1.07
C GLU A 295 38.40 -0.56 -0.54
N GLU A 296 38.35 -0.43 0.79
CA GLU A 296 37.67 0.67 1.47
C GLU A 296 38.46 1.96 1.24
N THR A 297 37.88 2.88 0.46
CA THR A 297 38.39 4.26 0.39
C THR A 297 37.68 5.04 1.48
N THR A 298 38.35 5.33 2.59
CA THR A 298 37.74 6.03 3.74
C THR A 298 37.75 7.54 3.49
N GLU A 299 36.57 8.13 3.32
CA GLU A 299 36.40 9.59 3.30
C GLU A 299 35.99 10.08 4.71
N GLU A 300 36.36 11.32 5.07
CA GLU A 300 35.87 11.95 6.30
C GLU A 300 34.41 12.38 6.15
N VAL A 301 33.64 12.28 7.23
CA VAL A 301 32.23 12.72 7.24
C VAL A 301 32.17 14.23 7.08
N GLN A 302 31.56 14.69 6.00
CA GLN A 302 31.34 16.11 5.75
C GLN A 302 30.35 16.68 6.77
N CYS A 303 30.79 17.66 7.54
CA CYS A 303 29.91 18.44 8.41
C CYS A 303 29.06 19.39 7.55
N PRO A 304 27.73 19.49 7.77
CA PRO A 304 26.91 20.46 7.05
C PRO A 304 27.27 21.91 7.41
N ASP A 305 27.40 22.77 6.40
CA ASP A 305 27.78 24.18 6.58
C ASP A 305 26.60 25.06 7.06
N ASP A 306 25.34 24.67 6.80
CA ASP A 306 24.13 25.47 7.08
C ASP A 306 23.00 24.68 7.78
N LEU A 307 22.06 25.41 8.40
CA LEU A 307 20.78 24.85 8.86
C LEU A 307 20.00 24.31 7.65
N LEU A 308 19.41 23.11 7.78
CA LEU A 308 18.57 22.51 6.75
C LEU A 308 17.44 23.44 6.29
N ASP A 309 17.56 23.97 5.08
CA ASP A 309 16.43 24.59 4.38
C ASP A 309 15.59 23.49 3.71
N LEU A 310 14.59 23.01 4.45
CA LEU A 310 13.60 22.07 3.94
C LEU A 310 12.33 22.84 3.57
N SER A 311 11.80 22.58 2.37
CA SER A 311 10.43 22.97 2.06
C SER A 311 9.47 22.39 3.11
N SER A 312 8.40 23.13 3.43
CA SER A 312 7.43 22.78 4.47
C SER A 312 6.89 21.35 4.35
N GLU A 313 6.71 20.81 3.13
CA GLU A 313 6.21 19.45 2.94
C GLU A 313 7.23 18.38 3.32
N ILE A 314 8.51 18.62 3.02
CA ILE A 314 9.59 17.70 3.37
C ILE A 314 9.85 17.71 4.86
N GLU A 315 9.74 18.87 5.51
CA GLU A 315 9.75 18.95 6.96
C GLU A 315 8.65 18.07 7.58
N GLN A 316 7.43 18.09 7.04
CA GLN A 316 6.35 17.21 7.49
C GLN A 316 6.67 15.72 7.27
N VAL A 317 7.37 15.36 6.18
CA VAL A 317 7.83 13.98 5.95
C VAL A 317 8.90 13.57 6.96
N VAL A 318 9.83 14.45 7.31
CA VAL A 318 10.85 14.21 8.34
C VAL A 318 10.20 14.01 9.71
N ILE A 319 9.20 14.82 10.08
CA ILE A 319 8.42 14.63 11.31
C ILE A 319 7.68 13.28 11.29
N TYR A 320 7.10 12.90 10.16
CA TYR A 320 6.46 11.59 10.01
C TYR A 320 7.45 10.43 10.20
N LEU A 321 8.69 10.55 9.68
CA LEU A 321 9.76 9.57 9.92
C LEU A 321 10.19 9.53 11.38
N ALA A 322 10.28 10.68 12.07
CA ALA A 322 10.53 10.72 13.51
C ALA A 322 9.45 9.97 14.31
N GLY A 323 8.17 10.11 13.93
CA GLY A 323 7.08 9.31 14.51
C GLY A 323 7.24 7.80 14.30
N TYR A 324 7.74 7.38 13.12
CA TYR A 324 8.10 5.98 12.87
C TYR A 324 9.25 5.49 13.76
N VAL A 325 10.31 6.30 13.93
CA VAL A 325 11.42 6.00 14.84
C VAL A 325 10.92 5.79 16.26
N ALA A 326 10.11 6.73 16.79
CA ALA A 326 9.48 6.61 18.10
C ALA A 326 8.63 5.33 18.23
N SER A 327 7.80 5.02 17.23
CA SER A 327 6.99 3.80 17.23
C SER A 327 7.84 2.53 17.26
N LYS A 328 8.97 2.52 16.55
CA LYS A 328 9.85 1.34 16.50
C LYS A 328 10.57 1.16 17.83
N LEU A 329 11.14 2.24 18.37
CA LEU A 329 11.87 2.22 19.64
C LEU A 329 10.98 1.92 20.84
N ARG A 330 9.71 2.34 20.82
CA ARG A 330 8.75 1.99 21.89
C ARG A 330 8.57 0.48 22.06
N SER A 331 8.72 -0.30 20.97
CA SER A 331 8.63 -1.76 21.03
C SER A 331 9.91 -2.44 21.55
N THR A 332 11.05 -1.74 21.53
CA THR A 332 12.36 -2.30 21.89
C THR A 332 12.85 -1.81 23.25
N LEU A 333 12.68 -0.52 23.55
CA LEU A 333 13.07 0.09 24.82
C LEU A 333 12.22 -0.46 25.96
N ARG A 334 12.84 -0.75 27.11
CA ARG A 334 12.14 -1.24 28.32
C ARG A 334 11.88 -0.14 29.36
N CYS A 335 12.67 0.93 29.35
CA CYS A 335 12.53 2.03 30.30
C CYS A 335 11.35 2.95 29.90
N GLU A 336 10.40 3.16 30.82
CA GLU A 336 9.24 4.02 30.57
C GLU A 336 9.61 5.50 30.40
N ASN A 337 10.62 5.99 31.12
CA ASN A 337 11.09 7.37 30.95
C ASN A 337 11.68 7.61 29.55
N CYS A 338 12.44 6.65 29.03
CA CYS A 338 12.95 6.69 27.65
C CYS A 338 11.82 6.60 26.62
N ARG A 339 10.75 5.86 26.90
CA ARG A 339 9.58 5.78 26.01
C ARG A 339 8.81 7.10 25.99
N ALA A 340 8.60 7.69 27.16
CA ALA A 340 7.88 8.94 27.33
C ALA A 340 8.61 10.13 26.66
N SER A 341 9.94 10.16 26.73
CA SER A 341 10.73 11.25 26.11
C SER A 341 10.71 11.26 24.57
N LEU A 342 10.30 10.16 23.93
CA LEU A 342 10.21 10.06 22.47
C LEU A 342 8.89 10.57 21.88
N ILE A 343 7.86 10.74 22.72
CA ILE A 343 6.50 11.02 22.26
C ILE A 343 5.98 12.34 22.83
N LEU A 344 5.03 12.93 22.13
CA LEU A 344 4.27 14.08 22.61
C LEU A 344 2.78 13.74 22.59
N ASP A 345 2.10 13.95 23.71
CA ASP A 345 0.65 13.71 23.83
C ASP A 345 -0.22 14.88 23.32
N TYR A 346 0.40 15.92 22.74
CA TYR A 346 -0.30 17.07 22.17
C TYR A 346 -0.36 17.03 20.63
N ALA A 347 -1.12 17.95 20.03
CA ALA A 347 -1.55 17.97 18.63
C ALA A 347 -0.58 17.32 17.61
N PRO A 348 -1.04 16.35 16.80
CA PRO A 348 -0.21 15.69 15.81
C PRO A 348 0.22 16.67 14.71
N SER A 349 1.39 16.43 14.13
CA SER A 349 1.78 17.14 12.91
C SER A 349 0.78 16.88 11.78
N LYS A 350 0.70 17.82 10.84
CA LYS A 350 -0.32 17.81 9.79
C LYS A 350 -0.28 16.54 8.96
N LEU A 351 0.91 16.10 8.55
CA LEU A 351 1.03 14.89 7.74
C LEU A 351 0.69 13.61 8.54
N ILE A 352 1.03 13.57 9.83
CA ILE A 352 0.64 12.46 10.72
C ILE A 352 -0.89 12.38 10.83
N GLU A 353 -1.56 13.51 11.02
CA GLU A 353 -3.03 13.61 11.04
C GLU A 353 -3.62 13.11 9.71
N LEU A 354 -3.13 13.62 8.58
CA LEU A 354 -3.64 13.28 7.25
C LEU A 354 -3.41 11.81 6.86
N LYS A 355 -2.31 11.20 7.32
CA LYS A 355 -1.99 9.78 7.07
C LYS A 355 -2.65 8.82 8.04
N ASN A 356 -3.14 9.30 9.20
CA ASN A 356 -3.79 8.44 10.18
C ASN A 356 -5.04 7.80 9.57
N PHE A 357 -5.05 6.46 9.51
CA PHE A 357 -6.10 5.72 8.80
C PHE A 357 -7.41 5.63 9.61
N SER A 358 -7.32 5.58 10.94
CA SER A 358 -8.49 5.50 11.81
C SER A 358 -8.93 6.90 12.26
N GLN A 359 -10.19 7.24 12.04
CA GLN A 359 -10.75 8.53 12.48
C GLN A 359 -11.01 8.58 13.99
N SER A 360 -11.19 7.43 14.63
CA SER A 360 -11.54 7.33 16.06
C SER A 360 -10.35 7.09 16.98
N ARG A 361 -9.20 6.67 16.42
CA ARG A 361 -8.01 6.35 17.20
C ARG A 361 -6.75 6.84 16.50
N GLN A 362 -5.91 7.55 17.25
CA GLN A 362 -4.57 7.91 16.80
C GLN A 362 -3.70 6.65 16.77
N SER A 363 -3.47 6.11 15.57
CA SER A 363 -2.66 4.90 15.37
C SER A 363 -1.19 5.19 15.10
N LEU A 364 -0.88 6.40 14.66
CA LEU A 364 0.46 6.88 14.37
C LEU A 364 1.01 7.66 15.56
N THR A 365 2.27 7.40 15.91
CA THR A 365 2.94 8.04 17.03
C THR A 365 3.33 9.47 16.68
N ASN A 366 3.02 10.42 17.57
CA ASN A 366 3.50 11.79 17.46
C ASN A 366 4.87 11.90 18.16
N PRO A 367 5.95 12.29 17.45
CA PRO A 367 7.28 12.40 18.05
C PRO A 367 7.39 13.62 18.97
N SER A 368 8.28 13.55 19.96
CA SER A 368 8.64 14.71 20.79
C SER A 368 9.43 15.76 19.98
N PRO A 369 9.37 17.05 20.35
CA PRO A 369 10.15 18.10 19.68
C PRO A 369 11.65 17.79 19.62
N ALA A 370 12.21 17.26 20.72
CA ALA A 370 13.61 16.85 20.79
C ALA A 370 13.95 15.75 19.78
N LEU A 371 13.03 14.79 19.56
CA LEU A 371 13.22 13.74 18.55
C LEU A 371 13.17 14.31 17.14
N VAL A 372 12.26 15.26 16.89
CA VAL A 372 12.17 15.94 15.59
C VAL A 372 13.46 16.71 15.29
N GLU A 373 14.00 17.46 16.26
CA GLU A 373 15.25 18.20 16.11
C GLU A 373 16.44 17.28 15.87
N THR A 374 16.56 16.21 16.66
CA THR A 374 17.61 15.18 16.48
C THR A 374 17.57 14.58 15.07
N VAL A 375 16.37 14.22 14.59
CA VAL A 375 16.17 13.63 13.27
C VAL A 375 16.45 14.66 12.16
N LYS A 376 16.14 15.94 12.36
CA LYS A 376 16.51 17.01 11.42
C LYS A 376 18.03 17.14 11.31
N ILE A 377 18.75 17.21 12.43
CA ILE A 377 20.22 17.27 12.41
C ILE A 377 20.79 16.05 11.67
N ALA A 378 20.31 14.84 12.01
CA ALA A 378 20.73 13.61 11.34
C ALA A 378 20.43 13.61 9.83
N GLU A 379 19.28 14.16 9.41
CA GLU A 379 18.95 14.31 7.98
C GLU A 379 19.91 15.27 7.27
N ASN A 380 20.43 16.30 7.95
CA ASN A 380 21.37 17.25 7.36
C ASN A 380 22.69 16.56 7.03
N PHE A 381 23.24 15.88 8.04
CA PHE A 381 24.44 15.06 7.89
C PHE A 381 24.26 13.99 6.81
N PHE A 382 23.11 13.31 6.78
CA PHE A 382 22.82 12.30 5.76
C PHE A 382 22.82 12.90 4.34
N ARG A 383 22.25 14.09 4.14
CA ARG A 383 22.19 14.75 2.84
C ARG A 383 23.57 15.19 2.36
N SER A 384 24.37 15.80 3.23
CA SER A 384 25.75 16.21 2.90
C SER A 384 26.64 15.03 2.52
N ASN A 385 26.41 13.86 3.13
CA ASN A 385 27.22 12.66 2.90
C ASN A 385 26.58 11.63 1.96
N ARG A 386 25.52 12.03 1.24
CA ARG A 386 24.70 11.11 0.43
C ARG A 386 25.50 10.32 -0.60
N GLU A 387 26.39 10.99 -1.34
CA GLU A 387 27.20 10.34 -2.38
C GLU A 387 28.28 9.43 -1.80
N ALA A 388 28.94 9.87 -0.72
CA ALA A 388 29.93 9.08 0.00
C ALA A 388 29.32 7.79 0.57
N LEU A 389 28.10 7.87 1.13
CA LEU A 389 27.35 6.71 1.60
C LEU A 389 27.01 5.72 0.46
N LEU A 390 26.66 6.22 -0.73
CA LEU A 390 26.37 5.36 -1.89
C LEU A 390 27.61 4.63 -2.42
N LYS A 391 28.78 5.27 -2.33
CA LYS A 391 30.07 4.71 -2.75
C LYS A 391 30.72 3.83 -1.66
N ASN A 392 30.07 3.68 -0.50
CA ASN A 392 30.65 3.09 0.71
C ASN A 392 31.95 3.78 1.18
N ALA A 393 32.14 5.06 0.83
CA ALA A 393 33.30 5.82 1.28
C ALA A 393 33.16 6.33 2.73
N VAL A 394 31.91 6.52 3.17
CA VAL A 394 31.53 6.77 4.56
C VAL A 394 30.62 5.65 5.02
N SER A 395 30.93 5.04 6.16
CA SER A 395 30.07 4.05 6.80
C SER A 395 28.95 4.72 7.61
N ASN A 396 27.85 3.99 7.78
CA ASN A 396 26.73 4.46 8.60
C ASN A 396 27.13 4.68 10.08
N ALA A 397 28.12 3.92 10.57
CA ALA A 397 28.65 4.07 11.93
C ALA A 397 29.47 5.36 12.09
N GLN A 398 30.30 5.71 11.09
CA GLN A 398 31.03 6.98 11.07
C GLN A 398 30.06 8.16 11.05
N LEU A 399 29.04 8.11 10.19
CA LEU A 399 28.02 9.16 10.13
C LEU A 399 27.28 9.31 11.47
N GLN A 400 26.89 8.19 12.09
CA GLN A 400 26.24 8.18 13.40
C GLN A 400 27.11 8.82 14.49
N ALA A 401 28.41 8.52 14.51
CA ALA A 401 29.34 9.12 15.47
C ALA A 401 29.46 10.65 15.28
N SER A 402 29.57 11.12 14.03
CA SER A 402 29.65 12.56 13.71
C SER A 402 28.36 13.32 14.04
N VAL A 403 27.20 12.69 13.84
CA VAL A 403 25.92 13.29 14.26
C VAL A 403 25.86 13.36 15.79
N LYS A 404 26.26 12.30 16.50
CA LYS A 404 26.27 12.24 17.97
C LYS A 404 27.17 13.33 18.57
N SER A 405 28.36 13.56 18.01
CA SER A 405 29.28 14.60 18.47
C SER A 405 28.78 16.02 18.20
N SER A 406 27.97 16.21 17.16
CA SER A 406 27.42 17.52 16.80
C SER A 406 26.19 17.91 17.63
N ILE A 407 25.47 16.93 18.19
CA ILE A 407 24.34 17.17 19.09
C ILE A 407 24.89 17.50 20.48
N THR A 408 25.19 18.78 20.69
CA THR A 408 25.73 19.32 21.96
C THR A 408 24.63 19.71 22.97
N PHE A 409 23.36 19.78 22.55
CA PHE A 409 22.23 20.21 23.37
C PHE A 409 21.45 19.01 23.96
N VAL A 410 22.12 18.17 24.76
CA VAL A 410 21.45 17.12 25.53
C VAL A 410 20.74 17.76 26.73
N THR A 411 19.55 18.31 26.52
CA THR A 411 18.70 18.76 27.65
C THR A 411 17.27 18.21 27.59
N SER A 412 16.91 17.36 26.63
CA SER A 412 15.52 16.86 26.54
C SER A 412 15.35 15.35 26.63
N PHE A 413 16.40 14.56 26.35
CA PHE A 413 16.35 13.11 26.57
C PHE A 413 16.94 12.76 27.92
N THR A 414 16.26 11.88 28.65
CA THR A 414 16.78 11.32 29.89
C THR A 414 18.13 10.66 29.62
N MET A 415 19.15 10.98 30.42
CA MET A 415 20.52 10.44 30.30
C MET A 415 20.63 8.91 30.52
N CYS A 416 19.51 8.22 30.69
CA CYS A 416 19.49 6.79 30.89
C CYS A 416 19.43 6.04 29.53
N HIS A 417 20.27 5.00 29.40
CA HIS A 417 20.25 3.98 28.33
C HIS A 417 20.60 4.43 26.89
N ASP A 418 21.32 5.54 26.70
CA ASP A 418 21.84 6.00 25.39
C ASP A 418 20.78 6.01 24.25
N VAL A 419 19.60 6.54 24.56
CA VAL A 419 18.46 6.61 23.63
C VAL A 419 18.81 7.34 22.34
N LEU A 420 19.74 8.29 22.39
CA LEU A 420 20.21 9.02 21.21
C LEU A 420 20.85 8.07 20.19
N GLU A 421 21.66 7.12 20.64
CA GLU A 421 22.28 6.15 19.75
C GLU A 421 21.26 5.26 19.05
N ASP A 422 20.26 4.80 19.80
CA ASP A 422 19.14 4.02 19.28
C ASP A 422 18.31 4.80 18.24
N ILE A 423 18.05 6.09 18.48
CA ILE A 423 17.36 6.99 17.54
C ILE A 423 18.14 7.08 16.23
N LEU A 424 19.42 7.41 16.31
CA LEU A 424 20.27 7.62 15.13
C LEU A 424 20.42 6.32 14.34
N HIS A 425 20.65 5.19 15.01
CA HIS A 425 20.77 3.90 14.36
C HIS A 425 19.49 3.53 13.58
N VAL A 426 18.31 3.68 14.18
CA VAL A 426 17.04 3.38 13.50
C VAL A 426 16.80 4.35 12.34
N PHE A 427 16.99 5.64 12.55
CA PHE A 427 16.74 6.66 11.53
C PHE A 427 17.67 6.51 10.32
N LEU A 428 18.99 6.48 10.54
CA LEU A 428 19.97 6.40 9.46
C LEU A 428 19.84 5.10 8.67
N LYS A 429 19.56 3.98 9.34
CA LYS A 429 19.26 2.69 8.67
C LYS A 429 18.06 2.81 7.72
N VAL A 430 16.98 3.46 8.14
CA VAL A 430 15.80 3.70 7.28
C VAL A 430 16.17 4.61 6.12
N ARG A 431 16.98 5.65 6.34
CA ARG A 431 17.41 6.58 5.30
C ARG A 431 18.29 5.92 4.25
N VAL A 432 19.24 5.08 4.64
CA VAL A 432 20.04 4.26 3.71
C VAL A 432 19.13 3.34 2.89
N GLN A 433 18.15 2.68 3.51
CA GLN A 433 17.20 1.83 2.78
C GLN A 433 16.37 2.60 1.75
N ILE A 434 15.96 3.83 2.06
CA ILE A 434 15.24 4.71 1.11
C ILE A 434 16.17 5.09 -0.04
N LEU A 435 17.40 5.50 0.26
CA LEU A 435 18.42 5.89 -0.71
C LEU A 435 18.70 4.74 -1.71
N VAL A 436 19.03 3.55 -1.20
CA VAL A 436 19.32 2.36 -2.04
C VAL A 436 18.12 1.98 -2.90
N ARG A 437 16.90 1.96 -2.33
CA ARG A 437 15.68 1.65 -3.11
C ARG A 437 15.42 2.66 -4.23
N ASN A 438 15.72 3.93 -4.01
CA ASN A 438 15.56 4.98 -5.01
C ASN A 438 16.59 4.83 -6.14
N GLU A 439 17.85 4.50 -5.82
CA GLU A 439 18.88 4.21 -6.82
C GLU A 439 18.58 2.93 -7.61
N ASP A 440 18.15 1.85 -6.94
CA ASP A 440 17.69 0.62 -7.60
C ASP A 440 16.56 0.89 -8.60
N ALA A 441 15.60 1.75 -8.22
CA ALA A 441 14.51 2.14 -9.11
C ALA A 441 15.04 2.90 -10.34
N LYS A 442 16.00 3.82 -10.17
CA LYS A 442 16.65 4.53 -11.29
C LYS A 442 17.38 3.56 -12.22
N VAL A 443 18.20 2.66 -11.67
CA VAL A 443 18.93 1.64 -12.45
C VAL A 443 17.96 0.72 -13.21
N ALA A 444 16.87 0.29 -12.58
CA ALA A 444 15.85 -0.53 -13.23
C ALA A 444 15.18 0.21 -14.40
N THR A 445 14.91 1.51 -14.27
CA THR A 445 14.36 2.31 -15.38
C THR A 445 15.34 2.43 -16.55
N MET A 446 16.63 2.65 -16.29
CA MET A 446 17.69 2.70 -17.31
C MET A 446 17.87 1.35 -18.05
N LYS A 447 17.77 0.22 -17.33
CA LYS A 447 17.80 -1.11 -17.97
C LYS A 447 16.55 -1.34 -18.84
N SER A 448 15.38 -0.85 -18.41
CA SER A 448 14.14 -1.00 -19.16
C SER A 448 14.07 -0.17 -20.45
N SER A 449 14.78 0.95 -20.52
CA SER A 449 14.90 1.75 -21.75
C SER A 449 15.83 1.11 -22.78
N LYS A 450 16.84 0.34 -22.33
CA LYS A 450 17.75 -0.43 -23.20
C LYS A 450 17.17 -1.74 -23.72
N CYS A 451 16.23 -2.37 -23.00
CA CYS A 451 15.61 -3.63 -23.40
C CYS A 451 14.10 -3.49 -23.54
N GLY A 452 13.68 -2.99 -24.71
CA GLY A 452 12.28 -2.95 -25.14
C GLY A 452 11.72 -4.37 -25.33
N SER A 453 11.20 -4.94 -24.25
CA SER A 453 10.57 -6.27 -24.13
C SER A 453 11.51 -7.46 -23.88
N LYS A 454 11.20 -8.21 -22.80
CA LYS A 454 11.83 -9.51 -22.49
C LYS A 454 11.64 -10.53 -23.62
N SER A 455 10.61 -10.38 -24.46
CA SER A 455 10.38 -11.23 -25.63
C SER A 455 11.33 -10.93 -26.79
N VAL A 456 11.76 -9.69 -26.96
CA VAL A 456 12.77 -9.33 -27.97
C VAL A 456 14.17 -9.70 -27.48
N GLY A 457 14.46 -9.48 -26.20
CA GLY A 457 15.71 -9.94 -25.58
C GLY A 457 15.90 -11.47 -25.67
N MET A 458 14.82 -12.25 -25.46
CA MET A 458 14.89 -13.70 -25.65
C MET A 458 15.05 -14.12 -27.12
N ARG A 459 14.45 -13.40 -28.08
CA ARG A 459 14.65 -13.69 -29.50
C ARG A 459 16.07 -13.39 -29.97
N ALA A 460 16.68 -12.32 -29.47
CA ALA A 460 18.08 -12.00 -29.75
C ALA A 460 19.03 -13.06 -29.16
N ALA A 461 18.80 -13.45 -27.90
CA ALA A 461 19.60 -14.50 -27.24
C ALA A 461 19.44 -15.89 -27.87
N VAL A 462 18.30 -16.18 -28.51
CA VAL A 462 18.09 -17.44 -29.26
C VAL A 462 18.66 -17.37 -30.68
N ALA A 463 18.82 -16.17 -31.26
CA ALA A 463 19.43 -15.98 -32.57
C ALA A 463 20.96 -16.09 -32.53
N GLU A 464 21.60 -15.79 -31.40
CA GLU A 464 23.06 -15.96 -31.20
C GLU A 464 23.47 -17.40 -30.88
N VAL A 465 22.52 -18.33 -30.74
CA VAL A 465 22.75 -19.76 -30.44
C VAL A 465 22.46 -20.65 -31.67
N ARG A 466 22.40 -20.06 -32.87
CA ARG A 466 22.43 -20.76 -34.15
C ARG A 466 23.60 -20.26 -34.97
#